data_AF-A0A9P4QSF2-F1
#
_entry.id   AF-A0A9P4QSF2-F1
#
_cell.length_a   1.000
_cell.length_b   1.000
_cell.length_c   1.000
_cell.angle_alpha   90.00
_cell.angle_beta   90.00
_cell.angle_gamma   90.00
#
_symmetry.space_group_name_H-M   'P 1'
#
loop_
_entity.id
_entity.type
_entity.pdbx_description
1 polymer ?
#
loop_
_entity_poly.entity_id
_entity_poly.type
_entity_poly.pdbx_seq_one_letter_code
_entity_poly.pdbx_strand_id
1 'polypeptide(L)'
;VRSNLLSALKHLRSKTRDLWFWIDAVCINQQDNFEKASQLAQLLSIYSKAFNVCIWLGPDDGEGLGYRALHFIANIINLKFLDQTVKVNHLGEVAARSWFQRRWVLQEVAASRAASVQCGNHSVNWVDFADAVQLLMAKIDHIRAAYSSSTLFKQDPDALTHVESTGANVIVDMTNNVLHKGRGGLILDRLWTIETLVMASVAFDVSDPRDTIYALLPLA
;
A
#
# COMPACT_ATOMS: atom_id res chain seq x y z
N VAL A 1 15.69 15.42 -8.99
CA VAL A 1 14.90 14.18 -8.78
C VAL A 1 15.56 13.35 -7.69
N ARG A 2 14.81 12.93 -6.65
CA ARG A 2 15.37 12.13 -5.54
C ARG A 2 15.76 10.72 -6.03
N SER A 3 16.71 10.08 -5.35
CA SER A 3 17.24 8.75 -5.71
C SER A 3 16.13 7.68 -5.84
N ASN A 4 15.16 7.69 -4.91
CA ASN A 4 14.05 6.73 -4.92
C ASN A 4 13.18 6.85 -6.20
N LEU A 5 12.81 8.07 -6.60
CA LEU A 5 12.01 8.30 -7.80
C LEU A 5 12.78 7.94 -9.08
N LEU A 6 14.07 8.26 -9.13
CA LEU A 6 14.91 7.85 -10.26
C LEU A 6 14.98 6.32 -10.38
N SER A 7 15.09 5.61 -9.26
CA SER A 7 15.06 4.14 -9.24
C SER A 7 13.73 3.61 -9.76
N ALA A 8 12.61 4.14 -9.26
CA ALA A 8 11.27 3.75 -9.70
C ALA A 8 11.11 3.90 -11.22
N LEU A 9 11.46 5.07 -11.78
CA LEU A 9 11.37 5.33 -13.22
C LEU A 9 12.24 4.37 -14.06
N LYS A 10 13.42 3.99 -13.55
CA LYS A 10 14.29 3.02 -14.24
C LYS A 10 13.70 1.61 -14.29
N HIS A 11 12.96 1.20 -13.27
CA HIS A 11 12.30 -0.11 -13.20
C HIS A 11 10.96 -0.11 -13.95
N LEU A 12 10.24 1.01 -13.93
CA LEU A 12 8.93 1.16 -14.55
C LEU A 12 8.98 1.40 -16.06
N ARG A 13 10.09 1.95 -16.60
CA ARG A 13 10.19 2.23 -18.04
C ARG A 13 10.04 0.96 -18.87
N SER A 14 9.26 1.04 -19.94
CA SER A 14 9.26 0.02 -20.97
C SER A 14 10.40 0.24 -21.97
N LYS A 15 10.95 -0.85 -22.52
CA LYS A 15 11.92 -0.79 -23.62
C LYS A 15 11.26 -0.63 -25.00
N THR A 16 9.96 -0.85 -25.08
CA THR A 16 9.24 -1.02 -26.36
C THR A 16 8.13 -0.01 -26.58
N ARG A 17 7.71 0.73 -25.56
CA ARG A 17 6.64 1.72 -25.66
C ARG A 17 6.85 2.87 -24.69
N ASP A 18 6.30 4.02 -25.05
CA ASP A 18 6.22 5.16 -24.14
C ASP A 18 5.15 4.91 -23.07
N LEU A 19 5.45 5.38 -21.86
CA LEU A 19 4.55 5.30 -20.71
C LEU A 19 4.33 6.72 -20.18
N TRP A 20 3.07 7.05 -19.92
CA TRP A 20 2.67 8.33 -19.34
C TRP A 20 2.60 8.19 -17.83
N PHE A 21 3.38 9.00 -17.12
CA PHE A 21 3.38 9.04 -15.66
C PHE A 21 2.92 10.41 -15.19
N TRP A 22 2.01 10.40 -14.23
CA TRP A 22 1.77 11.56 -13.38
C TRP A 22 2.49 11.32 -12.06
N ILE A 23 3.37 12.25 -11.68
CA ILE A 23 4.17 12.19 -10.45
C ILE A 23 4.16 13.59 -9.85
N ASP A 24 3.64 13.74 -8.64
CA ASP A 24 3.52 15.02 -7.92
C ASP A 24 4.81 15.86 -7.93
N ALA A 25 5.96 15.23 -7.68
CA ALA A 25 7.27 15.88 -7.62
C ALA A 25 7.79 16.37 -8.99
N VAL A 26 7.15 15.98 -10.09
CA VAL A 26 7.52 16.33 -11.47
C VAL A 26 6.45 17.18 -12.13
N CYS A 27 5.17 16.83 -11.93
CA CYS A 27 4.03 17.45 -12.59
C CYS A 27 3.48 18.67 -11.87
N ILE A 28 3.81 18.88 -10.58
CA ILE A 28 3.38 20.04 -9.80
C ILE A 28 4.56 20.98 -9.61
N ASN A 29 4.37 22.27 -9.87
CA ASN A 29 5.35 23.28 -9.49
C ASN A 29 5.40 23.44 -7.96
N GLN A 30 6.37 22.78 -7.33
CA GLN A 30 6.54 22.79 -5.87
C GLN A 30 6.91 24.18 -5.31
N GLN A 31 7.28 25.14 -6.16
CA GLN A 31 7.59 26.52 -5.75
C GLN A 31 6.38 27.46 -5.81
N ASP A 32 5.27 27.03 -6.42
CA ASP A 32 4.03 27.80 -6.47
C ASP A 32 3.00 27.21 -5.49
N ASN A 33 2.78 27.93 -4.39
CA ASN A 33 1.84 27.52 -3.36
C ASN A 33 0.37 27.51 -3.86
N PHE A 34 0.01 28.37 -4.82
CA PHE A 34 -1.34 28.40 -5.37
C PHE A 34 -1.58 27.18 -6.25
N GLU A 35 -0.64 26.87 -7.15
CA GLU A 35 -0.71 25.64 -7.95
C GLU A 35 -0.75 24.42 -7.04
N LYS A 36 0.16 24.34 -6.07
CA LYS A 36 0.22 23.21 -5.13
C LYS A 36 -1.11 23.02 -4.40
N ALA A 37 -1.71 24.08 -3.86
CA ALA A 37 -3.02 23.98 -3.21
C ALA A 37 -4.12 23.50 -4.18
N SER A 38 -4.12 24.03 -5.41
CA SER A 38 -5.06 23.61 -6.46
C SER A 38 -4.90 22.14 -6.86
N GLN A 39 -3.66 21.66 -6.96
CA GLN A 39 -3.35 20.28 -7.31
C GLN A 39 -3.67 19.31 -6.16
N LEU A 40 -3.41 19.70 -4.91
CA LEU A 40 -3.78 18.92 -3.72
C LEU A 40 -5.30 18.68 -3.67
N ALA A 41 -6.11 19.69 -3.99
CA ALA A 41 -7.56 19.54 -4.08
C ALA A 41 -8.01 18.59 -5.22
N GLN A 42 -7.15 18.36 -6.21
CA GLN A 42 -7.43 17.51 -7.37
C GLN A 42 -6.87 16.09 -7.25
N LEU A 43 -6.06 15.78 -6.23
CA LEU A 43 -5.39 14.47 -6.09
C LEU A 43 -6.36 13.29 -6.19
N LEU A 44 -7.50 13.36 -5.49
CA LEU A 44 -8.52 12.31 -5.55
C LEU A 44 -9.04 12.08 -6.98
N SER A 45 -9.26 13.16 -7.74
CA SER A 45 -9.69 13.11 -9.14
C SER A 45 -8.60 12.52 -10.05
N ILE A 46 -7.34 12.85 -9.79
CA ILE A 46 -6.19 12.33 -10.54
C ILE A 46 -6.08 10.82 -10.33
N TYR A 47 -6.09 10.35 -9.07
CA TYR A 47 -5.99 8.92 -8.76
C TYR A 47 -7.20 8.12 -9.23
N SER A 48 -8.41 8.67 -9.13
CA SER A 48 -9.62 8.00 -9.64
C SER A 48 -9.69 7.93 -11.16
N LYS A 49 -8.99 8.81 -11.88
CA LYS A 49 -8.93 8.79 -13.36
C LYS A 49 -7.71 8.05 -13.90
N ALA A 50 -6.73 7.75 -13.06
CA ALA A 50 -5.54 7.00 -13.45
C ALA A 50 -5.93 5.61 -13.98
N PHE A 51 -5.25 5.18 -15.04
CA PHE A 51 -5.38 3.82 -15.55
C PHE A 51 -4.91 2.79 -14.51
N ASN A 52 -3.82 3.10 -13.82
CA ASN A 52 -3.28 2.30 -12.72
C ASN A 52 -2.49 3.19 -11.77
N VAL A 53 -2.65 2.98 -10.46
CA VAL A 53 -1.83 3.60 -9.43
C VAL A 53 -0.69 2.64 -9.06
N CYS A 54 0.55 3.05 -9.30
CA CYS A 54 1.72 2.24 -9.00
C CYS A 54 2.27 2.56 -7.61
N ILE A 55 2.18 1.59 -6.71
CA ILE A 55 2.72 1.66 -5.35
C ILE A 55 4.16 1.15 -5.39
N TRP A 56 5.13 2.06 -5.35
CA TRP A 56 6.56 1.72 -5.39
C TRP A 56 7.13 1.56 -3.97
N LEU A 57 7.52 0.34 -3.60
CA LEU A 57 8.06 0.01 -2.28
C LEU A 57 9.60 0.09 -2.19
N GLY A 58 10.25 0.43 -3.29
CA GLY A 58 11.71 0.49 -3.39
C GLY A 58 12.30 -0.55 -4.34
N PRO A 59 13.61 -0.45 -4.63
CA PRO A 59 14.33 -1.48 -5.36
C PRO A 59 14.34 -2.79 -4.56
N ASP A 60 14.74 -3.87 -5.23
CA ASP A 60 15.09 -5.11 -4.55
C ASP A 60 16.21 -4.82 -3.53
N ASP A 61 16.06 -5.33 -2.31
CA ASP A 61 17.02 -5.12 -1.22
C ASP A 61 18.29 -5.96 -1.37
N GLY A 62 18.41 -6.72 -2.47
CA GLY A 62 19.54 -7.61 -2.73
C GLY A 62 19.45 -8.93 -1.96
N GLU A 63 18.67 -8.96 -0.88
CA GLU A 63 18.29 -10.15 -0.13
C GLU A 63 17.03 -10.83 -0.72
N GLY A 64 16.35 -10.15 -1.65
CA GLY A 64 15.19 -10.67 -2.36
C GLY A 64 13.92 -10.67 -1.50
N LEU A 65 13.85 -9.89 -0.42
CA LEU A 65 12.72 -9.95 0.52
C LEU A 65 11.44 -9.48 -0.15
N GLY A 66 11.52 -8.35 -0.88
CA GLY A 66 10.40 -7.86 -1.68
C GLY A 66 9.93 -8.86 -2.73
N TYR A 67 10.86 -9.55 -3.40
CA TYR A 67 10.54 -10.64 -4.32
C TYR A 67 9.83 -11.79 -3.60
N ARG A 68 10.39 -12.29 -2.49
CA ARG A 68 9.84 -13.42 -1.72
C ARG A 68 8.44 -13.11 -1.21
N ALA A 69 8.21 -11.90 -0.72
CA ALA A 69 6.90 -11.46 -0.25
C ALA A 69 5.88 -11.38 -1.39
N LEU A 70 6.22 -10.75 -2.52
CA LEU A 70 5.31 -10.64 -3.66
C LEU A 70 5.02 -12.03 -4.30
N HIS A 71 6.04 -12.88 -4.38
CA HIS A 71 5.89 -14.25 -4.83
C HIS A 71 5.04 -15.08 -3.84
N PHE A 72 5.21 -14.86 -2.54
CA PHE A 72 4.40 -15.49 -1.50
C PHE A 72 2.92 -15.12 -1.64
N ILE A 73 2.60 -13.84 -1.87
CA ILE A 73 1.22 -13.37 -2.10
C ILE A 73 0.58 -14.13 -3.28
N ALA A 74 1.29 -14.24 -4.39
CA ALA A 74 0.80 -14.98 -5.56
C ALA A 74 0.51 -16.47 -5.25
N ASN A 75 1.21 -17.05 -4.26
CA ASN A 75 1.01 -18.44 -3.85
C ASN A 75 -0.02 -18.62 -2.72
N ILE A 76 -0.16 -17.68 -1.79
CA ILE A 76 -1.09 -17.82 -0.65
C ILE A 76 -2.57 -17.76 -1.10
N ILE A 77 -2.84 -17.01 -2.16
CA ILE A 77 -4.16 -16.98 -2.82
C ILE A 77 -4.51 -18.35 -3.41
N ASN A 78 -3.50 -19.16 -3.74
CA ASN A 78 -3.69 -20.56 -4.11
C ASN A 78 -3.82 -21.42 -2.83
N LEU A 79 -5.06 -21.49 -2.32
CA LEU A 79 -5.49 -22.18 -1.09
C LEU A 79 -4.92 -23.61 -0.89
N LYS A 80 -4.49 -24.29 -1.96
CA LYS A 80 -3.86 -25.62 -1.90
C LYS A 80 -2.48 -25.62 -1.24
N PHE A 81 -1.83 -24.47 -1.12
CA PHE A 81 -0.47 -24.35 -0.61
C PHE A 81 -0.39 -23.78 0.82
N LEU A 82 -1.51 -23.27 1.37
CA LEU A 82 -1.56 -22.53 2.64
C LEU A 82 -0.87 -23.25 3.81
N ASP A 83 -1.01 -24.57 3.89
CA ASP A 83 -0.44 -25.38 4.98
C ASP A 83 1.09 -25.56 4.87
N GLN A 84 1.68 -25.38 3.70
CA GLN A 84 3.13 -25.50 3.47
C GLN A 84 3.86 -24.15 3.59
N THR A 85 3.16 -23.03 3.39
CA THR A 85 3.76 -21.69 3.26
C THR A 85 3.98 -20.96 4.59
N VAL A 86 3.53 -21.47 5.73
CA VAL A 86 3.66 -20.82 7.06
C VAL A 86 5.11 -20.71 7.57
N LYS A 87 6.12 -21.06 6.76
CA LYS A 87 7.51 -21.10 7.19
C LYS A 87 8.26 -19.78 7.19
N VAL A 88 7.76 -18.70 6.56
CA VAL A 88 8.47 -17.41 6.63
C VAL A 88 7.52 -16.22 6.48
N ASN A 89 7.57 -15.27 7.43
CA ASN A 89 6.77 -14.05 7.44
C ASN A 89 7.36 -12.96 6.52
N HIS A 90 7.46 -13.23 5.23
CA HIS A 90 7.94 -12.23 4.26
C HIS A 90 6.92 -11.10 4.03
N LEU A 91 5.63 -11.38 4.26
CA LEU A 91 4.57 -10.40 4.06
C LEU A 91 4.64 -9.28 5.11
N GLY A 92 5.00 -9.60 6.36
CA GLY A 92 5.19 -8.63 7.43
C GLY A 92 6.23 -7.56 7.11
N GLU A 93 7.37 -7.97 6.54
CA GLU A 93 8.46 -7.06 6.16
C GLU A 93 8.05 -6.06 5.07
N VAL A 94 7.25 -6.53 4.10
CA VAL A 94 6.69 -5.66 3.06
C VAL A 94 5.63 -4.73 3.62
N ALA A 95 4.72 -5.26 4.44
CA ALA A 95 3.67 -4.48 5.10
C ALA A 95 4.24 -3.40 6.06
N ALA A 96 5.45 -3.61 6.58
CA ALA A 96 6.16 -2.66 7.44
C ALA A 96 6.93 -1.57 6.67
N ARG A 97 6.96 -1.59 5.33
CA ARG A 97 7.64 -0.55 4.54
C ARG A 97 7.03 0.83 4.80
N SER A 98 7.88 1.85 4.85
CA SER A 98 7.49 3.24 5.19
C SER A 98 6.42 3.83 4.28
N TRP A 99 6.22 3.30 3.07
CA TRP A 99 5.09 3.70 2.23
C TRP A 99 3.74 3.45 2.94
N PHE A 100 3.57 2.32 3.62
CA PHE A 100 2.35 1.98 4.36
C PHE A 100 2.13 2.81 5.63
N GLN A 101 3.10 3.64 6.02
CA GLN A 101 2.99 4.52 7.18
C GLN A 101 2.48 5.91 6.80
N ARG A 102 2.47 6.28 5.52
CA ARG A 102 2.13 7.64 5.08
C ARG A 102 0.63 7.84 4.97
N ARG A 103 0.06 8.83 5.66
CA ARG A 103 -1.40 9.07 5.63
C ARG A 103 -1.98 9.33 4.23
N TRP A 104 -1.23 10.02 3.37
CA TRP A 104 -1.67 10.35 2.00
C TRP A 104 -1.98 9.14 1.13
N VAL A 105 -1.37 7.97 1.40
CA VAL A 105 -1.58 6.76 0.59
C VAL A 105 -3.01 6.25 0.62
N LEU A 106 -3.78 6.64 1.66
CA LEU A 106 -5.20 6.34 1.76
C LEU A 106 -5.97 6.90 0.57
N GLN A 107 -5.71 8.15 0.15
CA GLN A 107 -6.33 8.69 -1.06
C GLN A 107 -5.83 7.99 -2.31
N GLU A 108 -4.53 7.72 -2.39
CA GLU A 108 -3.90 7.13 -3.57
C GLU A 108 -4.55 5.79 -3.93
N VAL A 109 -4.74 4.93 -2.92
CA VAL A 109 -5.32 3.61 -3.12
C VAL A 109 -6.83 3.64 -3.11
N ALA A 110 -7.46 4.30 -2.13
CA ALA A 110 -8.91 4.29 -2.00
C ALA A 110 -9.59 4.94 -3.20
N ALA A 111 -8.98 5.94 -3.84
CA ALA A 111 -9.55 6.55 -5.06
C ALA A 111 -9.29 5.72 -6.33
N SER A 112 -8.24 4.90 -6.36
CA SER A 112 -7.78 4.21 -7.56
C SER A 112 -8.83 3.27 -8.17
N ARG A 113 -8.87 3.18 -9.50
CA ARG A 113 -9.67 2.16 -10.22
C ARG A 113 -8.95 0.82 -10.30
N ALA A 114 -7.63 0.89 -10.39
CA ALA A 114 -6.71 -0.22 -10.34
C ALA A 114 -5.43 0.26 -9.66
N ALA A 115 -4.80 -0.61 -8.88
CA ALA A 115 -3.52 -0.37 -8.26
C ALA A 115 -2.64 -1.61 -8.32
N SER A 116 -1.33 -1.39 -8.35
CA SER A 116 -0.32 -2.43 -8.37
C SER A 116 0.76 -2.12 -7.35
N VAL A 117 1.12 -3.10 -6.52
CA VAL A 117 2.28 -3.01 -5.63
C VAL A 117 3.50 -3.47 -6.41
N GLN A 118 4.56 -2.68 -6.38
CA GLN A 118 5.81 -2.95 -7.08
C GLN A 118 7.01 -2.84 -6.14
N CYS A 119 7.89 -3.83 -6.21
CA CYS A 119 9.18 -3.84 -5.54
C CYS A 119 10.24 -4.38 -6.50
N GLY A 120 11.24 -3.56 -6.82
CA GLY A 120 12.21 -3.88 -7.87
C GLY A 120 11.54 -4.19 -9.21
N ASN A 121 11.82 -5.36 -9.77
CA ASN A 121 11.21 -5.83 -11.03
C ASN A 121 9.94 -6.66 -10.83
N HIS A 122 9.48 -6.82 -9.59
CA HIS A 122 8.35 -7.67 -9.24
C HIS A 122 7.13 -6.81 -8.93
N SER A 123 5.96 -7.31 -9.33
CA SER A 123 4.70 -6.61 -9.09
C SER A 123 3.56 -7.59 -8.83
N VAL A 124 2.60 -7.17 -8.02
CA VAL A 124 1.35 -7.86 -7.76
C VAL A 124 0.17 -6.87 -7.81
N ASN A 125 -1.03 -7.34 -8.12
CA ASN A 125 -2.23 -6.51 -8.06
C ASN A 125 -2.53 -6.12 -6.61
N TRP A 126 -3.07 -4.92 -6.38
CA TRP A 126 -3.49 -4.49 -5.06
C TRP A 126 -4.54 -5.41 -4.43
N VAL A 127 -5.48 -5.94 -5.22
CA VAL A 127 -6.52 -6.87 -4.73
C VAL A 127 -5.88 -8.12 -4.15
N ASP A 128 -4.95 -8.73 -4.89
CA ASP A 128 -4.19 -9.90 -4.43
C ASP A 128 -3.39 -9.59 -3.15
N PHE A 129 -2.76 -8.41 -3.10
CA PHE A 129 -2.05 -7.94 -1.91
C PHE A 129 -2.99 -7.79 -0.71
N ALA A 130 -4.14 -7.16 -0.89
CA ALA A 130 -5.15 -6.93 0.13
C ALA A 130 -5.71 -8.25 0.67
N ASP A 131 -6.06 -9.18 -0.22
CA ASP A 131 -6.55 -10.51 0.14
C ASP A 131 -5.50 -11.28 0.95
N ALA A 132 -4.22 -11.24 0.54
CA ALA A 132 -3.15 -11.90 1.27
C ALA A 132 -2.93 -11.30 2.67
N VAL A 133 -3.02 -9.97 2.82
CA VAL A 133 -2.96 -9.30 4.13
C VAL A 133 -4.14 -9.72 5.01
N GLN A 134 -5.37 -9.72 4.47
CA GLN A 134 -6.55 -10.14 5.22
C GLN A 134 -6.49 -11.61 5.64
N LEU A 135 -6.07 -12.51 4.74
CA LEU A 135 -5.87 -13.92 5.05
C LEU A 135 -4.81 -14.13 6.14
N LEU A 136 -3.70 -13.38 6.07
CA LEU A 136 -2.66 -13.41 7.10
C LEU A 136 -3.22 -12.97 8.45
N MET A 137 -3.98 -11.87 8.49
CA MET A 137 -4.60 -11.36 9.72
C MET A 137 -5.66 -12.32 10.28
N ALA A 138 -6.50 -12.91 9.43
CA ALA A 138 -7.51 -13.88 9.85
C ALA A 138 -6.90 -15.17 10.43
N LYS A 139 -5.64 -15.46 10.13
CA LYS A 139 -4.91 -16.65 10.61
C LYS A 139 -3.78 -16.31 11.57
N ILE A 140 -3.64 -15.05 12.00
CA ILE A 140 -2.46 -14.59 12.73
C ILE A 140 -2.25 -15.35 14.04
N ASP A 141 -3.33 -15.70 14.75
CA ASP A 141 -3.25 -16.48 16.00
C ASP A 141 -2.79 -17.92 15.77
N HIS A 142 -3.25 -18.57 14.70
CA HIS A 142 -2.78 -19.90 14.32
C HIS A 142 -1.31 -19.87 13.91
N ILE A 143 -0.90 -18.85 13.17
CA ILE A 143 0.48 -18.64 12.75
C ILE A 143 1.36 -18.38 13.97
N ARG A 144 0.90 -17.58 14.94
CA ARG A 144 1.58 -17.32 16.21
C ARG A 144 1.82 -18.59 17.01
N ALA A 145 0.83 -19.48 17.11
CA ALA A 145 0.97 -20.75 17.80
C ALA A 145 1.97 -21.70 17.11
N ALA A 146 1.98 -21.73 15.78
CA ALA A 146 2.95 -22.50 15.00
C ALA A 146 4.37 -21.88 15.06
N TYR A 147 4.44 -20.55 15.10
CA TYR A 147 5.71 -19.81 15.15
C TYR A 147 6.41 -19.98 16.49
N SER A 148 5.68 -19.84 17.62
CA SER A 148 6.24 -19.96 18.97
C SER A 148 6.84 -21.33 19.29
N SER A 149 6.40 -22.37 18.58
CA SER A 149 6.94 -23.73 18.68
C SER A 149 8.06 -24.04 17.68
N SER A 150 8.39 -23.10 16.80
CA SER A 150 9.40 -23.25 15.74
C SER A 150 10.81 -22.80 16.17
N THR A 151 11.83 -23.24 15.42
CA THR A 151 13.20 -22.74 15.60
C THR A 151 13.38 -21.26 15.22
N LEU A 152 12.46 -20.70 14.43
CA LEU A 152 12.51 -19.29 13.99
C LEU A 152 12.19 -18.33 15.13
N PHE A 153 11.33 -18.71 16.08
CA PHE A 153 11.03 -17.90 17.27
C PHE A 153 12.27 -17.60 18.11
N LYS A 154 13.28 -18.48 18.10
CA LYS A 154 14.56 -18.23 18.79
C LYS A 154 15.40 -17.14 18.10
N GLN A 155 15.16 -16.90 16.81
CA GLN A 155 15.89 -15.91 16.02
C GLN A 155 15.21 -14.53 16.09
N ASP A 156 13.88 -14.48 16.03
CA ASP A 156 13.13 -13.23 16.09
C ASP A 156 11.75 -13.40 16.80
N PRO A 157 11.70 -13.32 18.14
CA PRO A 157 10.46 -13.49 18.89
C PRO A 157 9.35 -12.50 18.51
N ASP A 158 9.70 -11.32 17.99
CA ASP A 158 8.80 -10.20 17.73
C ASP A 158 8.41 -10.06 16.24
N ALA A 159 8.77 -11.03 15.40
CA ALA A 159 8.49 -11.00 13.97
C ALA A 159 7.00 -10.81 13.63
N LEU A 160 6.09 -11.29 14.49
CA LEU A 160 4.64 -11.26 14.26
C LEU A 160 3.93 -10.06 14.88
N THR A 161 4.46 -9.49 15.97
CA THR A 161 3.92 -8.27 16.62
C THR A 161 4.02 -7.05 15.70
N HIS A 162 5.05 -7.01 14.84
CA HIS A 162 5.22 -5.96 13.85
C HIS A 162 4.16 -6.00 12.75
N VAL A 163 3.58 -7.18 12.44
CA VAL A 163 2.59 -7.33 11.36
C VAL A 163 1.22 -6.79 11.74
N GLU A 164 0.76 -7.10 12.95
CA GLU A 164 -0.56 -6.67 13.46
C GLU A 164 -0.67 -5.16 13.63
N SER A 165 0.47 -4.48 13.79
CA SER A 165 0.57 -3.03 13.94
C SER A 165 0.88 -2.29 12.63
N THR A 166 0.90 -2.99 11.49
CA THR A 166 1.23 -2.35 10.21
C THR A 166 0.09 -1.47 9.68
N GLY A 167 0.45 -0.29 9.17
CA GLY A 167 -0.48 0.56 8.42
C GLY A 167 -1.08 -0.13 7.19
N ALA A 168 -0.46 -1.20 6.67
CA ALA A 168 -0.98 -1.99 5.57
C ALA A 168 -2.36 -2.60 5.87
N ASN A 169 -2.58 -3.13 7.07
CA ASN A 169 -3.88 -3.69 7.45
C ASN A 169 -4.96 -2.60 7.48
N VAL A 170 -4.65 -1.43 8.05
CA VAL A 170 -5.56 -0.29 8.09
C VAL A 170 -5.87 0.23 6.69
N ILE A 171 -4.86 0.36 5.81
CA ILE A 171 -5.08 0.77 4.41
C ILE A 171 -5.99 -0.24 3.72
N VAL A 172 -5.73 -1.54 3.89
CA VAL A 172 -6.53 -2.60 3.25
C VAL A 172 -7.98 -2.54 3.73
N ASP A 173 -8.23 -2.44 5.03
CA ASP A 173 -9.59 -2.31 5.58
C ASP A 173 -10.28 -1.03 5.08
N MET A 174 -9.60 0.13 5.16
CA MET A 174 -10.13 1.39 4.67
C MET A 174 -10.44 1.37 3.18
N THR A 175 -9.56 0.82 2.35
CA THR A 175 -9.74 0.83 0.89
C THR A 175 -10.96 0.03 0.43
N ASN A 176 -11.37 -0.97 1.22
CA ASN A 176 -12.57 -1.75 0.94
C ASN A 176 -13.86 -1.08 1.46
N ASN A 177 -13.76 -0.26 2.50
CA ASN A 177 -14.92 0.19 3.27
C ASN A 177 -15.18 1.70 3.23
N VAL A 178 -14.23 2.53 2.78
CA VAL A 178 -14.36 4.00 2.79
C VAL A 178 -15.17 4.53 1.61
N LEU A 179 -15.03 3.96 0.42
CA LEU A 179 -15.69 4.44 -0.81
C LEU A 179 -16.54 3.35 -1.44
N HIS A 180 -17.80 3.66 -1.72
CA HIS A 180 -18.63 2.83 -2.58
C HIS A 180 -18.33 3.18 -4.04
N LYS A 181 -17.86 2.20 -4.83
CA LYS A 181 -17.54 2.40 -6.25
C LYS A 181 -18.48 1.60 -7.16
N GLY A 182 -18.96 2.25 -8.21
CA GLY A 182 -19.79 1.62 -9.24
C GLY A 182 -19.00 0.74 -10.21
N ARG A 183 -19.70 0.06 -11.12
CA ARG A 183 -19.07 -0.70 -12.22
C ARG A 183 -18.22 0.24 -13.07
N GLY A 184 -16.90 0.07 -13.00
CA GLY A 184 -15.94 0.95 -13.67
C GLY A 184 -15.12 1.83 -12.72
N GLY A 185 -15.34 1.79 -11.41
CA GLY A 185 -14.49 2.46 -10.42
C GLY A 185 -14.81 3.94 -10.17
N LEU A 186 -15.96 4.41 -10.65
CA LEU A 186 -16.49 5.73 -10.28
C LEU A 186 -16.92 5.72 -8.81
N ILE A 187 -16.49 6.72 -8.04
CA ILE A 187 -16.90 6.91 -6.65
C ILE A 187 -18.37 7.34 -6.64
N LEU A 188 -19.23 6.53 -6.03
CA LEU A 188 -20.66 6.79 -5.88
C LEU A 188 -20.95 7.45 -4.54
N ASP A 189 -20.45 6.86 -3.46
CA ASP A 189 -20.69 7.33 -2.10
C ASP A 189 -19.41 7.30 -1.26
N ARG A 190 -19.38 8.18 -0.25
CA ARG A 190 -18.37 8.24 0.80
C ARG A 190 -19.01 7.72 2.07
N LEU A 191 -18.49 6.61 2.58
CA LEU A 191 -19.18 5.82 3.59
C LEU A 191 -18.78 6.20 5.01
N TRP A 192 -17.62 6.81 5.18
CA TRP A 192 -17.05 7.14 6.48
C TRP A 192 -17.03 8.66 6.68
N THR A 193 -17.32 9.11 7.90
CA THR A 193 -17.16 10.52 8.24
C THR A 193 -15.69 10.87 8.43
N ILE A 194 -15.39 12.17 8.44
CA ILE A 194 -14.04 12.64 8.70
C ILE A 194 -13.54 12.20 10.08
N GLU A 195 -14.41 12.14 11.10
CA GLU A 195 -14.08 11.67 12.44
C GLU A 195 -13.67 10.21 12.42
N THR A 196 -14.44 9.34 11.74
CA THR A 196 -14.11 7.91 11.60
C THR A 196 -12.77 7.72 10.89
N LEU A 197 -12.53 8.46 9.81
CA LEU A 197 -11.29 8.42 9.05
C LEU A 197 -10.08 8.86 9.89
N VAL A 198 -10.22 9.94 10.67
CA VAL A 198 -9.16 10.44 11.54
C VAL A 198 -8.85 9.42 12.63
N MET A 199 -9.87 8.87 13.29
CA MET A 199 -9.70 7.86 14.35
C MET A 199 -9.04 6.58 13.84
N ALA A 200 -9.44 6.10 12.67
CA ALA A 200 -8.90 4.86 12.11
C ALA A 200 -7.48 5.05 11.54
N SER A 201 -7.06 6.27 11.19
CA SER A 201 -5.73 6.56 10.63
C SER A 201 -4.74 7.18 11.63
N VAL A 202 -4.98 7.12 12.94
CA VAL A 202 -4.11 7.73 13.97
C VAL A 202 -2.66 7.23 13.89
N ALA A 203 -2.45 5.96 13.55
CA ALA A 203 -1.12 5.33 13.47
C ALA A 203 -0.27 5.79 12.27
N PHE A 204 -0.80 6.62 11.37
CA PHE A 204 -0.08 7.08 10.18
C PHE A 204 0.75 8.33 10.43
N ASP A 205 1.94 8.32 9.85
CA ASP A 205 2.88 9.43 9.85
C ASP A 205 2.33 10.61 9.04
N VAL A 206 2.56 11.79 9.62
CA VAL A 206 2.21 13.07 9.03
C VAL A 206 3.35 14.06 9.27
N SER A 207 3.92 14.56 8.17
CA SER A 207 4.99 15.55 8.23
C SER A 207 4.48 16.97 8.49
N ASP A 208 3.31 17.33 7.96
CA ASP A 208 2.63 18.60 8.23
C ASP A 208 1.35 18.32 9.02
N PRO A 209 1.18 18.82 10.27
CA PRO A 209 0.02 18.52 11.10
C PRO A 209 -1.34 18.70 10.42
N ARG A 210 -1.45 19.60 9.44
CA ARG A 210 -2.67 19.87 8.66
C ARG A 210 -3.09 18.69 7.77
N ASP A 211 -2.13 17.86 7.36
CA ASP A 211 -2.39 16.67 6.54
C ASP A 211 -3.14 15.58 7.31
N THR A 212 -3.27 15.71 8.65
CA THR A 212 -4.22 14.90 9.44
C THR A 212 -5.64 15.02 8.92
N ILE A 213 -6.03 16.19 8.40
CA ILE A 213 -7.36 16.42 7.84
C ILE A 213 -7.31 16.44 6.31
N TYR A 214 -6.36 17.15 5.70
CA TYR A 214 -6.35 17.31 4.24
C TYR A 214 -6.15 16.00 3.48
N ALA A 215 -5.41 15.04 4.05
CA ALA A 215 -5.26 13.72 3.45
C ALA A 215 -6.55 12.87 3.55
N LEU A 216 -7.55 13.28 4.32
CA LEU A 216 -8.77 12.48 4.54
C LEU A 216 -10.03 13.19 4.05
N LEU A 217 -10.02 14.52 3.98
CA LEU A 217 -11.18 15.33 3.60
C LEU A 217 -11.80 14.93 2.24
N PRO A 218 -11.04 14.58 1.19
CA PRO A 218 -11.59 14.10 -0.07
C PRO A 218 -12.19 12.68 0.00
N LEU A 219 -12.06 11.97 1.12
CA LEU A 219 -12.65 10.64 1.33
C LEU A 219 -13.91 10.68 2.21
N ALA A 220 -14.16 11.80 2.90
CA ALA A 220 -15.32 12.04 3.76
C ALA A 220 -16.48 12.70 3.00
#